data_AF-A0A7R9YXM2-F1
#
_entry.id   AF-A0A7R9YXM2-F1
#
_cell.length_a   1.000
_cell.length_b   1.000
_cell.length_c   1.000
_cell.angle_alpha   90.00
_cell.angle_beta   90.00
_cell.angle_gamma   90.00
#
_symmetry.space_group_name_H-M   'P 1'
#
loop_
_entity.id
_entity.type
_entity.pdbx_description
1 polymer ?
#
loop_
_entity_poly.entity_id
_entity_poly.type
_entity_poly.pdbx_seq_one_letter_code
_entity_poly.pdbx_strand_id
1 'polypeptide(L)'
;MPWAQGALDKFNNRVRVTGGWVQPDKMSCYLVDFVWHKGKWEYVKGRQLPDEPLTVEMPDGSREVERLDPSTVSKILRLWIAPDGMTTKAVEEICLQTEKWADCVRSGHLHKTDAWIALKTTITKQIEYPLLALNLSEDDCDHIEHPIL
;
A
#
# COMPACT_ATOMS: atom_id res chain seq x y z
N MET A 1 -1.99 23.46 -4.92
CA MET A 1 -0.60 23.32 -4.40
C MET A 1 0.39 23.29 -5.57
N PRO A 2 0.91 24.43 -6.03
CA PRO A 2 1.62 24.50 -7.32
C PRO A 2 2.88 23.62 -7.41
N TRP A 3 3.61 23.47 -6.30
CA TRP A 3 4.80 22.63 -6.25
C TRP A 3 4.49 21.14 -6.36
N ALA A 4 3.36 20.69 -5.78
CA ALA A 4 2.94 19.29 -5.80
C ALA A 4 2.48 18.90 -7.21
N GLN A 5 1.71 19.77 -7.87
CA GLN A 5 1.34 19.60 -9.27
C GLN A 5 2.58 19.54 -10.17
N GLY A 6 3.52 20.49 -10.01
CA GLY A 6 4.76 20.48 -10.80
C GLY A 6 5.65 19.24 -10.57
N ALA A 7 5.60 18.62 -9.38
CA ALA A 7 6.28 17.35 -9.13
C ALA A 7 5.58 16.17 -9.82
N LEU A 8 4.24 16.13 -9.76
CA LEU A 8 3.41 15.14 -10.46
C LEU A 8 3.60 15.22 -11.98
N ASP A 9 3.61 16.43 -12.54
CA ASP A 9 3.82 16.66 -13.98
C ASP A 9 5.18 16.15 -14.42
N LYS A 10 6.23 16.42 -13.64
CA LYS A 10 7.59 15.90 -13.91
C LYS A 10 7.62 14.38 -13.88
N PHE A 11 6.95 13.75 -12.92
CA PHE A 11 6.84 12.29 -12.84
C PHE A 11 6.09 11.73 -14.04
N ASN A 12 4.92 12.27 -14.38
CA ASN A 12 4.13 11.85 -15.54
C ASN A 12 4.94 11.98 -16.84
N ASN A 13 5.64 13.09 -17.02
CA ASN A 13 6.50 13.30 -18.19
C ASN A 13 7.64 12.28 -18.28
N ARG A 14 8.26 11.89 -17.16
CA ARG A 14 9.29 10.82 -17.16
C ARG A 14 8.72 9.48 -17.61
N VAL A 15 7.55 9.11 -17.07
CA VAL A 15 6.86 7.86 -17.45
C VAL A 15 6.53 7.87 -18.94
N ARG A 16 6.03 8.99 -19.47
CA ARG A 16 5.74 9.17 -20.90
C ARG A 16 6.97 9.05 -21.80
N VAL A 17 8.10 9.63 -21.42
CA VAL A 17 9.35 9.52 -22.21
C VAL A 17 9.83 8.06 -22.29
N THR A 18 9.54 7.25 -21.28
CA THR A 18 9.82 5.79 -21.31
C THR A 18 8.76 4.97 -22.06
N GLY A 19 7.77 5.61 -22.69
CA GLY A 19 6.66 4.94 -23.40
C GLY A 19 5.55 4.42 -22.50
N GLY A 20 5.57 4.74 -21.21
CA GLY A 20 4.54 4.37 -20.25
C GLY A 20 3.47 5.46 -20.09
N TRP A 21 2.43 5.13 -19.33
CA TRP A 21 1.41 6.07 -18.89
C TRP A 21 1.16 5.89 -17.40
N VAL A 22 0.96 7.00 -16.71
CA VAL A 22 0.47 6.97 -15.34
C VAL A 22 -0.99 6.52 -15.37
N GLN A 23 -1.40 5.73 -14.37
CA GLN A 23 -2.78 5.29 -14.22
C GLN A 23 -3.42 5.99 -13.02
N PRO A 24 -4.22 7.06 -13.23
CA PRO A 24 -4.82 7.85 -12.15
C PRO A 24 -5.63 7.01 -11.16
N ASP A 25 -6.33 5.98 -11.64
CA ASP A 25 -7.13 5.07 -10.81
C ASP A 25 -6.31 4.24 -9.79
N LYS A 26 -4.98 4.23 -9.93
CA LYS A 26 -4.04 3.58 -8.99
C LYS A 26 -3.24 4.59 -8.17
N MET A 27 -3.58 5.86 -8.26
CA MET A 27 -2.93 6.93 -7.53
C MET A 27 -3.86 7.44 -6.44
N SER A 28 -3.26 7.69 -5.29
CA SER A 28 -3.90 8.42 -4.20
C SER A 28 -2.94 9.49 -3.72
N CYS A 29 -3.46 10.67 -3.39
CA CYS A 29 -2.69 11.72 -2.75
C CYS A 29 -3.12 11.92 -1.31
N TYR A 30 -2.14 12.19 -0.46
CA TYR A 30 -2.33 12.43 0.97
C TYR A 30 -1.67 13.76 1.32
N LEU A 31 -2.36 14.62 2.08
CA LEU A 31 -1.66 15.68 2.80
C LEU A 31 -1.26 15.14 4.17
N VAL A 32 0.04 15.04 4.39
CA VAL A 32 0.60 14.78 5.71
C VAL A 32 0.95 16.11 6.36
N ASP A 33 0.18 16.49 7.36
CA ASP A 33 0.38 17.71 8.15
C ASP A 33 0.06 17.43 9.63
N PHE A 34 0.69 18.19 10.52
CA PHE A 34 0.70 17.93 11.95
C PHE A 34 0.32 19.17 12.74
N VAL A 35 -0.47 18.99 13.79
CA VAL A 35 -0.72 20.00 14.82
C VAL A 35 -0.19 19.50 16.15
N TRP A 36 0.41 20.42 16.90
CA TRP A 36 0.93 20.15 18.24
C TRP A 36 -0.04 20.71 19.28
N HIS A 37 -0.49 19.86 20.20
CA HIS A 37 -1.33 20.26 21.31
C HIS A 37 -0.87 19.56 22.59
N LYS A 38 -0.48 20.36 23.59
CA LYS A 38 -0.04 19.88 24.92
C LYS A 38 1.05 18.79 24.87
N GLY A 39 2.04 18.98 24.01
CA GLY A 39 3.19 18.05 23.89
C GLY A 39 2.91 16.76 23.13
N LYS A 40 1.71 16.61 22.56
CA LYS A 40 1.39 15.54 21.61
C LYS A 40 1.19 16.13 20.23
N TRP A 41 1.58 15.37 19.21
CA TRP A 41 1.29 15.69 17.82
C TRP A 41 0.08 14.87 17.37
N GLU A 42 -0.72 15.44 16.49
CA GLU A 42 -1.83 14.76 15.83
C GLU A 42 -1.85 15.14 14.35
N TYR A 43 -2.24 14.20 13.48
CA TYR A 43 -2.48 14.52 12.07
C TYR A 43 -3.62 15.53 11.95
N VAL A 44 -3.44 16.50 11.07
CA VAL A 44 -4.51 17.45 10.76
C VAL A 44 -5.62 16.74 10.01
N LYS A 45 -6.75 16.51 10.70
CA LYS A 45 -7.96 15.94 10.10
C LYS A 45 -8.83 17.04 9.51
N GLY A 46 -9.41 16.80 8.34
CA GLY A 46 -10.48 17.64 7.79
C GLY A 46 -10.10 19.10 7.48
N ARG A 47 -8.82 19.48 7.49
CA ARG A 47 -8.41 20.81 7.03
C ARG A 47 -8.79 20.95 5.55
N GLN A 48 -9.53 22.01 5.23
CA GLN A 48 -9.69 22.51 3.87
C GLN A 48 -8.30 22.89 3.35
N LEU A 49 -7.64 21.91 2.73
CA LEU A 49 -6.52 22.12 1.83
C LEU A 49 -6.94 23.04 0.69
N PRO A 50 -5.98 23.67 -0.02
CA PRO A 50 -6.28 24.46 -1.21
C PRO A 50 -7.21 23.68 -2.16
N ASP A 51 -8.27 24.33 -2.63
CA ASP A 51 -9.41 23.69 -3.30
C ASP A 51 -9.07 22.94 -4.59
N GLU A 52 -7.94 23.27 -5.23
CA GLU A 52 -7.57 22.68 -6.52
C GLU A 52 -7.04 21.24 -6.36
N PRO A 53 -7.71 20.25 -6.98
CA PRO A 53 -7.26 18.86 -6.98
C PRO A 53 -5.98 18.70 -7.80
N LEU A 54 -5.19 17.67 -7.48
CA LEU A 54 -4.09 17.27 -8.34
C LEU A 54 -4.64 16.57 -9.58
N THR A 55 -4.09 16.90 -10.74
CA THR A 55 -4.52 16.31 -12.01
C THR A 55 -3.38 15.65 -12.77
N VAL A 56 -3.72 14.68 -13.61
CA VAL A 56 -2.81 14.02 -14.54
C VAL A 56 -3.36 14.20 -15.95
N GLU A 57 -2.53 14.76 -16.82
CA GLU A 57 -2.82 14.85 -18.26
C GLU A 57 -2.79 13.46 -18.91
N MET A 58 -3.91 13.08 -19.53
CA MET A 58 -4.11 11.83 -20.28
C MET A 58 -4.52 12.15 -21.74
N PRO A 59 -4.45 11.17 -22.67
CA PRO A 59 -4.83 11.41 -24.07
C PRO A 59 -6.30 11.81 -24.26
N ASP A 60 -7.18 11.38 -23.34
CA ASP A 60 -8.62 11.63 -23.34
C ASP A 60 -9.01 12.86 -22.51
N GLY A 61 -8.03 13.56 -21.92
CA GLY A 61 -8.23 14.75 -21.09
C GLY A 61 -7.50 14.65 -19.76
N SER A 62 -7.70 15.64 -18.90
CA SER A 62 -7.14 15.63 -17.55
C SER A 62 -8.01 14.77 -16.62
N ARG A 63 -7.37 13.96 -15.76
CA ARG A 63 -8.03 13.20 -14.70
C ARG A 63 -7.55 13.64 -13.33
N GLU A 64 -8.47 13.76 -12.38
CA GLU A 64 -8.14 14.05 -10.99
C GLU A 64 -7.54 12.83 -10.29
N VAL A 65 -6.56 13.08 -9.43
CA VAL A 65 -6.00 12.08 -8.53
C VAL A 65 -6.83 12.03 -7.27
N GLU A 66 -7.29 10.83 -6.88
CA GLU A 66 -8.06 10.65 -5.66
C GLU A 66 -7.29 11.16 -4.45
N ARG A 67 -7.97 11.93 -3.60
CA ARG A 67 -7.39 12.46 -2.38
C ARG A 67 -7.96 11.76 -1.17
N LEU A 68 -7.06 11.25 -0.33
CA LEU A 68 -7.37 10.43 0.83
C LEU A 68 -6.93 11.12 2.12
N ASP A 69 -7.65 10.82 3.21
CA ASP A 69 -7.23 11.19 4.56
C ASP A 69 -6.00 10.36 4.98
N PRO A 70 -5.06 10.90 5.79
CA PRO A 70 -3.91 10.13 6.29
C PRO A 70 -4.25 8.80 6.98
N SER A 71 -5.48 8.64 7.48
CA SER A 71 -5.99 7.40 8.07
C SER A 71 -6.64 6.44 7.07
N THR A 72 -6.83 6.86 5.82
CA THR A 72 -7.43 6.03 4.79
C THR A 72 -6.37 5.18 4.09
N VAL A 73 -6.56 3.86 4.16
CA VAL A 73 -5.63 2.88 3.59
C VAL A 73 -5.79 2.81 2.06
N SER A 74 -4.69 2.90 1.32
CA SER A 74 -4.63 2.66 -0.12
C SER A 74 -3.65 1.54 -0.45
N LYS A 75 -3.84 0.88 -1.60
CA LYS A 75 -3.03 -0.26 -2.01
C LYS A 75 -1.83 0.21 -2.84
N ILE A 76 -0.63 0.05 -2.30
CA ILE A 76 0.63 0.42 -2.93
C ILE A 76 1.54 -0.81 -2.99
N LEU A 77 2.06 -1.14 -4.17
CA LEU A 77 3.02 -2.24 -4.38
C LEU A 77 2.60 -3.56 -3.71
N ARG A 78 1.28 -3.86 -3.75
CA ARG A 78 0.61 -5.03 -3.14
C ARG A 78 0.38 -4.95 -1.62
N LEU A 79 0.87 -3.93 -0.94
CA LEU A 79 0.57 -3.65 0.47
C LEU A 79 -0.60 -2.68 0.59
N TRP A 80 -1.34 -2.80 1.67
CA TRP A 80 -2.30 -1.79 2.09
C TRP A 80 -1.59 -0.88 3.10
N ILE A 81 -1.46 0.40 2.81
CA ILE A 81 -0.76 1.35 3.69
C ILE A 81 -1.55 2.64 3.88
N ALA A 82 -1.41 3.23 5.07
CA ALA A 82 -1.91 4.55 5.41
C ALA A 82 -0.77 5.39 6.01
N PRO A 83 -0.67 6.70 5.72
CA PRO A 83 0.36 7.58 6.28
C PRO A 83 0.40 7.65 7.82
N ASP A 84 -0.68 7.30 8.50
CA ASP A 84 -0.73 7.24 9.98
C ASP A 84 -0.15 5.94 10.57
N GLY A 85 0.24 4.99 9.72
CA GLY A 85 0.79 3.71 10.13
C GLY A 85 -0.24 2.65 10.49
N MET A 86 -1.53 2.85 10.18
CA MET A 86 -2.55 1.82 10.40
C MET A 86 -2.28 0.57 9.55
N THR A 87 -2.16 -0.58 10.22
CA THR A 87 -1.79 -1.87 9.61
C THR A 87 -2.93 -2.88 9.51
N THR A 88 -4.09 -2.65 10.14
CA THR A 88 -5.19 -3.63 10.27
C THR A 88 -5.57 -4.28 8.95
N LYS A 89 -5.86 -3.48 7.91
CA LYS A 89 -6.23 -3.99 6.58
C LYS A 89 -5.09 -4.74 5.89
N ALA A 90 -3.85 -4.36 6.16
CA ALA A 90 -2.69 -5.06 5.61
C ALA A 90 -2.54 -6.44 6.24
N VAL A 91 -2.67 -6.52 7.57
CA VAL A 91 -2.64 -7.79 8.32
C VAL A 91 -3.74 -8.72 7.84
N GLU A 92 -4.98 -8.23 7.72
CA GLU A 92 -6.12 -9.02 7.20
C GLU A 92 -5.84 -9.61 5.81
N GLU A 93 -5.34 -8.80 4.88
CA GLU A 93 -5.03 -9.24 3.52
C GLU A 93 -3.87 -10.25 3.49
N ILE A 94 -2.84 -10.04 4.32
CA ILE A 94 -1.71 -10.98 4.40
C ILE A 94 -2.20 -12.31 5.00
N CYS A 95 -3.00 -12.28 6.07
CA CYS A 95 -3.57 -13.47 6.68
C CYS A 95 -4.38 -14.27 5.65
N LEU A 96 -5.27 -13.61 4.90
CA LEU A 96 -6.03 -14.26 3.82
C LEU A 96 -5.13 -14.93 2.77
N GLN A 97 -3.99 -14.30 2.43
CA GLN A 97 -3.02 -14.88 1.50
C GLN A 97 -2.32 -16.10 2.10
N THR A 98 -1.90 -16.04 3.36
CA THR A 98 -1.26 -17.15 4.07
C THR A 98 -2.19 -18.34 4.25
N GLU A 99 -3.45 -18.10 4.64
CA GLU A 99 -4.50 -19.12 4.77
C GLU A 99 -4.77 -19.79 3.43
N LYS A 100 -5.00 -19.00 2.38
CA LYS A 100 -5.23 -19.53 1.04
C LYS A 100 -4.06 -20.35 0.54
N TRP A 101 -2.83 -19.90 0.78
CA TRP A 101 -1.64 -20.66 0.42
C TRP A 101 -1.58 -21.99 1.17
N ALA A 102 -1.82 -21.97 2.49
CA ALA A 102 -1.79 -23.16 3.33
C ALA A 102 -2.86 -24.17 2.91
N ASP A 103 -4.08 -23.72 2.62
CA ASP A 103 -5.17 -24.56 2.14
C ASP A 103 -4.85 -25.20 0.79
N CYS A 104 -4.25 -24.45 -0.15
CA CYS A 104 -3.81 -24.99 -1.42
C CYS A 104 -2.72 -26.06 -1.26
N VAL A 105 -1.78 -25.87 -0.32
CA VAL A 105 -0.72 -26.86 -0.05
C VAL A 105 -1.29 -28.11 0.65
N ARG A 106 -2.22 -27.95 1.60
CA ARG A 106 -2.85 -29.06 2.35
C ARG A 106 -3.78 -29.90 1.50
N SER A 107 -4.58 -29.26 0.64
CA SER A 107 -5.55 -29.93 -0.23
C SER A 107 -4.95 -30.41 -1.56
N GLY A 108 -3.80 -29.87 -1.94
CA GLY A 108 -3.12 -30.21 -3.18
C GLY A 108 -2.37 -31.54 -3.13
N HIS A 109 -2.11 -32.11 -4.31
CA HIS A 109 -1.27 -33.30 -4.47
C HIS A 109 0.19 -32.91 -4.73
N LEU A 110 0.77 -32.07 -3.86
CA LEU A 110 2.17 -31.66 -3.98
C LEU A 110 3.11 -32.68 -3.34
N HIS A 111 4.25 -32.94 -4.00
CA HIS A 111 5.34 -33.64 -3.35
C HIS A 111 5.94 -32.76 -2.25
N LYS A 112 6.46 -33.37 -1.18
CA LYS A 112 7.02 -32.64 -0.03
C LYS A 112 8.11 -31.65 -0.44
N THR A 113 8.95 -32.02 -1.40
CA THR A 113 10.00 -31.15 -1.94
C THR A 113 9.44 -29.91 -2.62
N ASP A 114 8.35 -30.07 -3.38
CA ASP A 114 7.73 -28.96 -4.11
C ASP A 114 7.01 -28.01 -3.15
N ALA A 115 6.35 -28.56 -2.12
CA ALA A 115 5.76 -27.77 -1.04
C ALA A 115 6.82 -26.94 -0.29
N TRP A 116 7.99 -27.52 -0.01
CA TRP A 116 9.12 -26.81 0.60
C TRP A 116 9.70 -25.71 -0.28
N ILE A 117 9.86 -25.97 -1.58
CA ILE A 117 10.32 -24.97 -2.55
C ILE A 117 9.29 -23.83 -2.63
N ALA A 118 8.01 -24.16 -2.72
CA ALA A 118 6.92 -23.18 -2.74
C ALA A 118 6.95 -22.31 -1.48
N LEU A 119 7.09 -22.90 -0.29
CA LEU A 119 7.21 -22.16 0.97
C LEU A 119 8.30 -21.09 0.87
N LYS A 120 9.54 -21.51 0.54
CA LYS A 120 10.71 -20.62 0.52
C LYS A 120 10.70 -19.56 -0.57
N THR A 121 10.14 -19.88 -1.74
CA THR A 121 10.24 -19.02 -2.93
C THR A 121 9.01 -18.17 -3.18
N THR A 122 7.88 -18.51 -2.55
CA THR A 122 6.60 -17.82 -2.74
C THR A 122 6.15 -17.14 -1.46
N ILE A 123 5.42 -17.83 -0.57
CA ILE A 123 4.73 -17.21 0.56
C ILE A 123 5.71 -16.50 1.52
N THR A 124 6.86 -17.10 1.83
CA THR A 124 7.87 -16.42 2.68
C THR A 124 8.35 -15.12 2.04
N LYS A 125 8.55 -15.09 0.71
CA LYS A 125 8.96 -13.86 -0.01
C LYS A 125 7.84 -12.82 -0.10
N GLN A 126 6.59 -13.27 -0.08
CA GLN A 126 5.44 -12.36 -0.02
C GLN A 126 5.30 -11.70 1.35
N ILE A 127 5.68 -12.39 2.43
CA ILE A 127 5.59 -11.88 3.81
C ILE A 127 6.82 -11.04 4.20
N GLU A 128 8.02 -11.37 3.69
CA GLU A 128 9.28 -10.71 4.03
C GLU A 128 9.26 -9.18 3.78
N TYR A 129 8.65 -8.73 2.68
CA TYR A 129 8.54 -7.29 2.39
C TYR A 129 7.58 -6.55 3.34
N PRO A 130 6.33 -7.01 3.56
CA PRO A 130 5.43 -6.41 4.54
C PRO A 130 6.02 -6.31 5.95
N LEU A 131 6.76 -7.33 6.41
CA LEU A 131 7.42 -7.31 7.73
C LEU A 131 8.37 -6.12 7.90
N LEU A 132 9.04 -5.70 6.82
CA LEU A 132 9.95 -4.56 6.83
C LEU A 132 9.26 -3.21 6.58
N ALA A 133 8.14 -3.23 5.85
CA ALA A 133 7.47 -2.03 5.38
C ALA A 133 6.36 -1.53 6.32
N LEU A 134 5.84 -2.40 7.18
CA LEU A 134 4.72 -2.14 8.07
C LEU A 134 5.18 -2.12 9.53
N ASN A 135 4.46 -1.36 10.37
CA ASN A 135 4.69 -1.33 11.81
C ASN A 135 3.88 -2.43 12.51
N LEU A 136 4.24 -3.69 12.25
CA LEU A 136 3.56 -4.87 12.79
C LEU A 136 3.98 -5.14 14.24
N SER A 137 3.03 -5.58 15.05
CA SER A 137 3.31 -6.14 16.38
C SER A 137 3.74 -7.61 16.30
N GLU A 138 4.28 -8.14 17.39
CA GLU A 138 4.61 -9.57 17.50
C GLU A 138 3.34 -10.44 17.33
N ASP A 139 2.22 -10.03 17.95
CA ASP A 139 0.93 -10.71 17.80
C ASP A 139 0.45 -10.73 16.32
N ASP A 140 0.66 -9.63 15.57
CA ASP A 140 0.33 -9.59 14.15
C ASP A 140 1.18 -10.59 13.35
N CYS A 141 2.48 -10.66 13.65
CA CYS A 141 3.40 -11.61 13.01
C CYS A 141 3.02 -13.06 13.29
N ASP A 142 2.74 -13.39 14.56
CA ASP A 142 2.29 -14.73 14.96
C ASP A 142 0.99 -15.11 14.25
N HIS A 143 0.05 -14.17 14.13
CA HIS A 143 -1.21 -14.41 13.42
C HIS A 143 -0.99 -14.68 11.93
N ILE A 144 -0.11 -13.91 11.28
CA ILE A 144 0.26 -14.08 9.87
C ILE A 144 0.96 -15.43 9.62
N GLU A 145 1.83 -15.86 10.52
CA GLU A 145 2.64 -17.08 10.32
C GLU A 145 1.89 -18.36 10.69
N HIS A 146 0.93 -18.29 11.62
CA HIS A 146 0.20 -19.46 12.13
C HIS A 146 -0.36 -20.42 11.06
N PRO A 147 -0.92 -19.98 9.92
CA PRO A 147 -1.42 -20.90 8.90
C PRO A 147 -0.32 -21.68 8.16
N ILE A 148 0.92 -21.18 8.16
CA ILE A 148 2.05 -21.68 7.36
C ILE A 148 2.90 -22.69 8.12
N LEU A 149 3.02 -22.51 9.44
CA LEU A 149 3.76 -23.36 10.38
C LEU A 149 2.99 -24.66 10.70
#